data_AF-A0A3B0QEN7-F1
#
_entry.id   AF-A0A3B0QEN7-F1
#
_cell.length_a   1.000
_cell.length_b   1.000
_cell.length_c   1.000
_cell.angle_alpha   90.00
_cell.angle_beta   90.00
_cell.angle_gamma   90.00
#
_symmetry.space_group_name_H-M   'P 1'
#
loop_
_entity.id
_entity.type
_entity.pdbx_description
1 polymer ?
#
loop_
_entity_poly.entity_id
_entity_poly.type
_entity_poly.pdbx_seq_one_letter_code
_entity_poly.pdbx_strand_id
1 'polypeptide(L)'
;TEEMEHKLSTHSRAEFDKLLFLTIGELRDLFETQSHLFDEFFRELLKVSRKSFHDMFVRTYGQLYEQNAYLFSSMFDDLEKYYATGGVDLEDAMDSFFHRLYAKMFQVLNAQHRFDNKYLECVIENMNELKPFGDVPGKLTLDIKRSFTATRTFVQALSVGKDVVKNIMEVGPTPECSRSLMKMAYCPHCHGLPDLKPCSPYCLNVLNNCLNNHISFGNEWISFIDSLINLVSRLENSYNIESILEPIDIKISEAVMNFQENGVLISKKLFHKCGKPRLGKRDVNGQEITLEKLKF
;
A
#
# COMPACT_ATOMS: atom_id res chain seq x y z
N THR A 1 -16.71 8.60 -57.19
CA THR A 1 -15.35 8.97 -57.65
C THR A 1 -14.35 8.47 -56.62
N GLU A 2 -13.10 8.24 -57.01
CA GLU A 2 -12.04 7.78 -56.08
C GLU A 2 -11.87 8.71 -54.87
N GLU A 3 -11.94 10.03 -55.10
CA GLU A 3 -11.89 11.02 -54.02
C GLU A 3 -13.02 10.86 -52.99
N MET A 4 -14.24 10.55 -53.46
CA MET A 4 -15.40 10.35 -52.59
C MET A 4 -15.26 9.06 -51.77
N GLU A 5 -14.75 7.99 -52.38
CA GLU A 5 -14.48 6.72 -51.70
C GLU A 5 -13.45 6.89 -50.59
N HIS A 6 -12.36 7.63 -50.84
CA HIS A 6 -11.35 7.93 -49.84
C HIS A 6 -11.93 8.73 -48.65
N LYS A 7 -12.77 9.75 -48.92
CA LYS A 7 -13.44 10.52 -47.86
C LYS A 7 -14.38 9.66 -47.03
N LEU A 8 -15.19 8.81 -47.65
CA LEU A 8 -16.10 7.89 -46.96
C LEU A 8 -15.34 6.83 -46.14
N SER A 9 -14.21 6.32 -46.64
CA SER A 9 -13.36 5.40 -45.89
C SER A 9 -12.71 6.05 -44.67
N THR A 10 -12.31 7.32 -44.78
CA THR A 10 -11.77 8.07 -43.64
C THR A 10 -12.87 8.34 -42.61
N HIS A 11 -14.07 8.65 -43.08
CA HIS A 11 -15.22 8.88 -42.22
C HIS A 11 -15.65 7.63 -41.44
N SER A 12 -15.75 6.47 -42.10
CA SER A 12 -16.15 5.21 -41.44
C SER A 12 -15.16 4.80 -40.36
N ARG A 13 -13.87 5.01 -40.61
CA ARG A 13 -12.81 4.81 -39.62
C ARG A 13 -12.98 5.74 -38.43
N ALA A 14 -13.20 7.04 -38.66
CA ALA A 14 -13.38 8.01 -37.59
C ALA A 14 -14.63 7.70 -36.73
N GLU A 15 -15.72 7.22 -37.33
CA GLU A 15 -16.91 6.77 -36.59
C GLU A 15 -16.61 5.55 -35.70
N PHE A 16 -15.88 4.56 -36.23
CA PHE A 16 -15.45 3.40 -35.47
C PHE A 16 -14.54 3.78 -34.29
N ASP A 17 -13.50 4.58 -34.55
CA ASP A 17 -12.56 5.05 -33.53
C ASP A 17 -13.28 5.84 -32.43
N LYS A 18 -14.24 6.70 -32.81
CA LYS A 18 -15.08 7.44 -31.86
C LYS A 18 -15.91 6.50 -30.98
N LEU A 19 -16.54 5.48 -31.56
CA LEU A 19 -17.36 4.53 -30.81
C LEU A 19 -16.49 3.73 -29.82
N LEU A 20 -15.34 3.24 -30.30
CA LEU A 20 -14.36 2.52 -29.48
C LEU A 20 -13.88 3.37 -28.30
N PHE A 21 -13.55 4.64 -28.56
CA PHE A 21 -13.10 5.58 -27.54
C PHE A 21 -14.18 5.85 -26.49
N LEU A 22 -15.45 5.99 -26.90
CA LEU A 22 -16.55 6.20 -25.96
C LEU A 22 -16.81 4.97 -25.09
N THR A 23 -16.82 3.77 -25.68
CA THR A 23 -17.11 2.53 -24.94
C THR A 23 -15.99 2.13 -23.99
N ILE A 24 -14.73 2.20 -24.43
CA ILE A 24 -13.59 1.81 -23.59
C ILE A 24 -13.15 2.95 -22.66
N GLY A 25 -13.42 4.21 -23.03
CA GLY A 25 -13.06 5.39 -22.24
C GLY A 25 -13.72 5.41 -20.85
N GLU A 26 -14.97 4.94 -20.74
CA GLU A 26 -15.66 4.81 -19.44
C GLU A 26 -14.91 3.89 -18.48
N LEU A 27 -14.31 2.81 -18.99
CA LEU A 27 -13.51 1.88 -18.20
C LEU A 27 -12.21 2.52 -17.73
N ARG A 28 -11.54 3.30 -18.59
CA ARG A 28 -10.34 4.06 -18.20
C ARG A 28 -10.67 5.03 -17.07
N ASP A 29 -11.73 5.79 -17.21
CA ASP A 29 -12.14 6.82 -16.24
C ASP A 29 -12.53 6.20 -14.90
N LEU A 30 -13.16 5.01 -14.92
CA LEU A 30 -13.42 4.23 -13.73
C LEU A 30 -12.12 3.86 -13.01
N PHE A 31 -11.15 3.25 -13.70
CA PHE A 31 -9.88 2.85 -13.11
C PHE A 31 -9.09 4.05 -12.55
N GLU A 32 -9.08 5.18 -13.26
CA GLU A 32 -8.44 6.41 -12.82
C GLU A 32 -9.08 6.95 -11.53
N THR A 33 -10.42 7.05 -11.51
CA THR A 33 -11.17 7.55 -10.36
C THR A 33 -10.97 6.66 -9.14
N GLN A 34 -11.07 5.33 -9.32
CA GLN A 34 -10.88 4.38 -8.22
C GLN A 34 -9.44 4.41 -7.71
N SER A 35 -8.43 4.46 -8.59
CA SER A 35 -7.02 4.55 -8.18
C SER A 35 -6.78 5.79 -7.30
N HIS A 36 -7.32 6.95 -7.68
CA HIS A 36 -7.21 8.17 -6.88
C HIS A 36 -7.92 8.07 -5.53
N LEU A 37 -9.17 7.58 -5.51
CA LEU A 37 -9.96 7.45 -4.29
C LEU A 37 -9.28 6.54 -3.26
N PHE A 38 -8.75 5.40 -3.69
CA PHE A 38 -8.04 4.49 -2.79
C PHE A 38 -6.68 5.04 -2.33
N ASP A 39 -5.97 5.80 -3.18
CA ASP A 39 -4.72 6.48 -2.77
C ASP A 39 -4.98 7.55 -1.72
N GLU A 40 -5.99 8.39 -1.93
CA GLU A 40 -6.39 9.43 -0.99
C GLU A 40 -6.86 8.84 0.35
N PHE A 41 -7.72 7.83 0.31
CA PHE A 41 -8.19 7.12 1.48
C PHE A 41 -7.04 6.58 2.34
N PHE A 42 -6.08 5.88 1.72
CA PHE A 42 -4.98 5.27 2.47
C PHE A 42 -4.03 6.31 3.06
N ARG A 43 -3.74 7.38 2.32
CA ARG A 43 -2.92 8.51 2.83
C ARG A 43 -3.59 9.18 4.03
N GLU A 44 -4.90 9.39 3.98
CA GLU A 44 -5.61 9.98 5.10
C GLU A 44 -5.68 9.02 6.29
N LEU A 45 -5.88 7.72 6.06
CA LEU A 45 -5.84 6.71 7.11
C LEU A 45 -4.48 6.70 7.85
N LEU A 46 -3.37 6.73 7.12
CA LEU A 46 -2.02 6.85 7.71
C LEU A 46 -1.87 8.12 8.55
N LYS A 47 -2.30 9.26 8.01
CA LYS A 47 -2.20 10.56 8.69
C LYS A 47 -3.05 10.62 9.96
N VAL A 48 -4.28 10.10 9.89
CA VAL A 48 -5.19 10.01 11.04
C VAL A 48 -4.64 9.04 12.09
N SER A 49 -4.16 7.87 11.67
CA SER A 49 -3.52 6.88 12.56
C SER A 49 -2.31 7.46 13.27
N ARG A 50 -1.40 8.15 12.55
CA ARG A 50 -0.24 8.84 13.12
C ARG A 50 -0.62 9.87 14.17
N LYS A 51 -1.66 10.67 13.89
CA LYS A 51 -2.17 11.67 14.83
C LYS A 51 -2.80 11.03 16.06
N SER A 52 -3.70 10.05 15.86
CA SER A 52 -4.35 9.31 16.96
C SER A 52 -3.32 8.64 17.86
N PHE A 53 -2.31 8.01 17.25
CA PHE A 53 -1.17 7.42 17.95
C PHE A 53 -0.47 8.45 18.84
N HIS A 54 -0.10 9.60 18.27
CA HIS A 54 0.56 10.67 19.00
C HIS A 54 -0.29 11.16 20.19
N ASP A 55 -1.56 11.50 19.94
CA ASP A 55 -2.47 12.03 20.95
C ASP A 55 -2.68 11.02 22.10
N MET A 56 -2.83 9.72 21.77
CA MET A 56 -2.98 8.65 22.75
C MET A 56 -1.70 8.46 23.57
N PHE A 57 -0.52 8.45 22.93
CA PHE A 57 0.76 8.25 23.63
C PHE A 57 1.16 9.45 24.48
N VAL A 58 0.88 10.69 24.07
CA VAL A 58 1.05 11.88 24.91
C VAL A 58 0.18 11.78 26.14
N ARG A 59 -1.09 11.40 25.99
CA ARG A 59 -2.02 11.25 27.12
C ARG A 59 -1.61 10.15 28.09
N THR A 60 -1.09 9.03 27.57
CA THR A 60 -0.77 7.84 28.37
C THR A 60 0.61 7.95 29.02
N TYR A 61 1.64 8.33 28.27
CA TYR A 61 3.04 8.31 28.71
C TYR A 61 3.66 9.69 28.92
N GLY A 62 2.98 10.77 28.51
CA GLY A 62 3.40 12.15 28.73
C GLY A 62 4.82 12.45 28.23
N GLN A 63 5.59 13.14 29.07
CA GLN A 63 6.93 13.64 28.72
C GLN A 63 7.91 12.52 28.30
N LEU A 64 7.76 11.30 28.82
CA LEU A 64 8.62 10.18 28.46
C LEU A 64 8.46 9.79 26.98
N TYR A 65 7.22 9.83 26.48
CA TYR A 65 6.96 9.66 25.07
C TYR A 65 7.45 10.87 24.26
N GLU A 66 7.14 12.10 24.68
CA GLU A 66 7.51 13.30 23.92
C GLU A 66 9.02 13.39 23.67
N GLN A 67 9.85 13.04 24.65
CA GLN A 67 11.32 13.00 24.51
C GLN A 67 11.82 11.94 23.51
N ASN A 68 11.00 10.95 23.18
CA ASN A 68 11.34 9.82 22.31
C ASN A 68 10.37 9.67 21.12
N ALA A 69 9.53 10.66 20.86
CA ALA A 69 8.49 10.63 19.84
C ALA A 69 9.06 10.44 18.42
N TYR A 70 10.34 10.79 18.22
CA TYR A 70 11.06 10.59 16.96
C TYR A 70 11.15 9.12 16.55
N LEU A 71 11.17 8.16 17.49
CA LEU A 71 11.21 6.72 17.18
C LEU A 71 9.94 6.27 16.47
N PHE A 72 8.79 6.69 17.00
CA PHE A 72 7.48 6.37 16.45
C PHE A 72 7.20 7.18 15.18
N SER A 73 7.63 8.45 15.14
CA SER A 73 7.54 9.26 13.92
C SER A 73 8.32 8.63 12.77
N SER A 74 9.55 8.18 13.03
CA SER A 74 10.38 7.46 12.04
C SER A 74 9.70 6.18 11.55
N MET A 75 9.02 5.42 12.42
CA MET A 75 8.26 4.24 12.00
C MET A 75 7.14 4.63 11.03
N PHE A 76 6.34 5.67 11.33
CA PHE A 76 5.31 6.15 10.40
C PHE A 76 5.91 6.69 9.09
N ASP A 77 7.05 7.37 9.14
CA ASP A 77 7.75 7.83 7.94
C ASP A 77 8.18 6.65 7.04
N ASP A 78 8.63 5.54 7.64
CA ASP A 78 8.98 4.31 6.91
C ASP A 78 7.73 3.67 6.27
N LEU A 79 6.59 3.63 6.98
CA LEU A 79 5.30 3.15 6.46
C LEU A 79 4.78 4.00 5.30
N GLU A 80 4.83 5.34 5.43
CA GLU A 80 4.46 6.30 4.40
C GLU A 80 5.37 6.16 3.17
N LYS A 81 6.69 6.00 3.38
CA LYS A 81 7.66 5.84 2.30
C LYS A 81 7.51 4.50 1.58
N TYR A 82 7.22 3.42 2.29
CA TYR A 82 6.87 2.14 1.68
C TYR A 82 5.66 2.30 0.76
N TYR A 83 4.58 2.91 1.27
CA TYR A 83 3.38 3.10 0.48
C TYR A 83 3.60 3.99 -0.74
N ALA A 84 4.40 5.06 -0.62
CA ALA A 84 4.67 5.97 -1.73
C ALA A 84 5.60 5.34 -2.79
N THR A 85 6.72 4.75 -2.36
CA THR A 85 7.81 4.38 -3.27
C THR A 85 8.12 2.88 -3.32
N GLY A 86 7.73 2.11 -2.30
CA GLY A 86 8.13 0.71 -2.16
C GLY A 86 9.62 0.52 -1.85
N GLY A 87 10.38 1.60 -1.64
CA GLY A 87 11.83 1.57 -1.42
C GLY A 87 12.24 1.30 0.02
N VAL A 88 11.41 0.60 0.79
CA VAL A 88 11.63 0.24 2.20
C VAL A 88 11.27 -1.23 2.34
N ASP A 89 12.10 -2.01 3.04
CA ASP A 89 11.67 -3.32 3.49
C ASP A 89 10.91 -3.15 4.81
N LEU A 90 9.61 -3.49 4.81
CA LEU A 90 8.75 -3.32 5.98
C LEU A 90 9.16 -4.21 7.16
N GLU A 91 9.73 -5.39 6.88
CA GLU A 91 10.19 -6.30 7.92
C GLU A 91 11.40 -5.71 8.63
N ASP A 92 12.40 -5.27 7.86
CA ASP A 92 13.59 -4.61 8.40
C ASP A 92 13.25 -3.29 9.12
N ALA A 93 12.31 -2.50 8.58
CA ALA A 93 11.90 -1.24 9.19
C ALA A 93 11.21 -1.45 10.54
N MET A 94 10.30 -2.41 10.63
CA MET A 94 9.63 -2.74 11.88
C MET A 94 10.58 -3.38 12.89
N ASP A 95 11.48 -4.27 12.46
CA ASP A 95 12.50 -4.86 13.33
C ASP A 95 13.45 -3.78 13.87
N SER A 96 13.89 -2.86 13.01
CA SER A 96 14.68 -1.69 13.42
C SER A 96 13.93 -0.80 14.42
N PHE A 97 12.63 -0.57 14.22
CA PHE A 97 11.80 0.16 15.18
C PHE A 97 11.78 -0.54 16.55
N PHE A 98 11.49 -1.84 16.58
CA PHE A 98 11.41 -2.61 17.83
C PHE A 98 12.77 -2.74 18.54
N HIS A 99 13.87 -2.90 17.80
CA HIS A 99 15.22 -2.88 18.38
C HIS A 99 15.56 -1.53 19.03
N ARG A 100 15.26 -0.41 18.34
CA ARG A 100 15.46 0.94 18.87
C ARG A 100 14.59 1.20 20.10
N LEU A 101 13.33 0.77 20.07
CA LEU A 101 12.41 0.86 21.18
C LEU A 101 12.91 0.06 22.39
N TYR A 102 13.36 -1.18 22.18
CA TYR A 102 13.89 -2.03 23.25
C TYR A 102 15.11 -1.44 23.93
N ALA A 103 16.10 -0.98 23.14
CA ALA A 103 17.28 -0.32 23.68
C ALA A 103 16.89 0.92 24.52
N LYS A 104 15.97 1.74 24.02
CA LYS A 104 15.53 2.95 24.73
C LYS A 104 14.77 2.62 26.01
N MET A 105 13.84 1.68 25.97
CA MET A 105 13.08 1.25 27.17
C MET A 105 13.98 0.65 28.23
N PHE A 106 14.99 -0.14 27.82
CA PHE A 106 15.99 -0.68 28.73
C PHE A 106 16.82 0.41 29.42
N GLN A 107 17.23 1.45 28.68
CA GLN A 107 17.92 2.62 29.24
C GLN A 107 17.06 3.39 30.24
N VAL A 108 15.79 3.64 29.89
CA VAL A 108 14.85 4.38 30.76
C VAL A 108 14.57 3.60 32.04
N LEU A 109 14.35 2.29 31.95
CA LEU A 109 14.13 1.44 33.11
C LEU A 109 15.36 1.35 34.04
N ASN A 110 16.56 1.46 33.47
CA ASN A 110 17.82 1.33 34.20
C ASN A 110 18.63 2.64 34.22
N ALA A 111 17.94 3.78 34.36
CA ALA A 111 18.53 5.13 34.29
C ALA A 111 19.66 5.37 35.32
N GLN A 112 19.73 4.58 36.40
CA GLN A 112 20.82 4.61 37.39
C GLN A 112 22.17 4.11 36.86
N HIS A 113 22.18 3.42 35.72
CA HIS A 113 23.38 2.88 35.08
C HIS A 113 23.75 3.66 33.83
N ARG A 114 25.03 3.59 33.46
CA ARG A 114 25.51 4.07 32.16
C ARG A 114 25.77 2.88 31.24
N PHE A 115 25.29 2.99 30.00
CA PHE A 115 25.42 1.99 28.96
C PHE A 115 26.21 2.59 27.79
N ASP A 116 27.23 1.88 27.32
CA ASP A 116 27.90 2.20 26.07
C ASP A 116 27.22 1.47 24.90
N ASN A 117 27.63 1.81 23.67
CA ASN A 117 27.02 1.23 22.47
C ASN A 117 27.17 -0.30 22.43
N LYS A 118 28.33 -0.82 22.83
CA LYS A 118 28.60 -2.27 22.88
C LYS A 118 27.66 -2.99 23.83
N TYR A 119 27.33 -2.39 24.97
CA TYR A 119 26.36 -2.95 25.90
C TYR A 119 24.96 -2.99 25.27
N LEU A 120 24.54 -1.92 24.60
CA LEU A 120 23.22 -1.84 23.95
C LEU A 120 23.10 -2.80 22.76
N GLU A 121 24.18 -3.01 22.01
CA GLU A 121 24.25 -4.05 20.96
C GLU A 121 23.99 -5.44 21.56
N CYS A 122 24.66 -5.80 22.67
CA CYS A 122 24.39 -7.06 23.37
C CYS A 122 22.94 -7.16 23.87
N VAL A 123 22.34 -6.05 24.34
CA VAL A 123 20.93 -6.04 24.73
C VAL A 123 20.05 -6.39 23.53
N ILE A 124 20.24 -5.71 22.40
CA ILE A 124 19.49 -5.92 21.15
C ILE A 124 19.66 -7.37 20.65
N GLU A 125 20.87 -7.91 20.64
CA GLU A 125 21.15 -9.31 20.22
C GLU A 125 20.34 -10.33 21.02
N ASN A 126 20.02 -10.03 22.28
CA ASN A 126 19.24 -10.91 23.15
C ASN A 126 17.71 -10.72 23.02
N MET A 127 17.23 -9.82 22.16
CA MET A 127 15.82 -9.51 22.02
C MET A 127 14.98 -10.72 21.57
N ASN A 128 15.47 -11.47 20.58
CA ASN A 128 14.75 -12.62 20.02
C ASN A 128 14.57 -13.76 21.03
N GLU A 129 15.54 -13.97 21.90
CA GLU A 129 15.48 -15.00 22.95
C GLU A 129 14.62 -14.55 24.13
N LEU A 130 14.78 -13.29 24.58
CA LEU A 130 14.10 -12.79 25.77
C LEU A 130 12.66 -12.33 25.50
N LYS A 131 12.31 -12.05 24.24
CA LYS A 131 11.00 -11.58 23.78
C LYS A 131 10.39 -10.52 24.71
N PRO A 132 11.07 -9.38 24.91
CA PRO A 132 10.72 -8.43 25.94
C PRO A 132 9.35 -7.77 25.70
N PHE A 133 8.86 -7.78 24.46
CA PHE A 133 7.55 -7.27 24.05
C PHE A 133 6.51 -8.38 23.83
N GLY A 134 6.82 -9.62 24.22
CA GLY A 134 5.99 -10.78 23.93
C GLY A 134 6.05 -11.15 22.44
N ASP A 135 4.89 -11.51 21.89
CA ASP A 135 4.70 -11.87 20.48
C ASP A 135 4.28 -10.70 19.59
N VAL A 136 4.06 -9.50 20.18
CA VAL A 136 3.61 -8.31 19.47
C VAL A 136 4.51 -7.94 18.29
N PRO A 137 5.85 -7.87 18.40
CA PRO A 137 6.70 -7.49 17.27
C PRO A 137 6.50 -8.40 16.05
N GLY A 138 6.57 -9.72 16.25
CA GLY A 138 6.44 -10.68 15.15
C GLY A 138 5.07 -10.67 14.50
N LYS A 139 3.99 -10.55 15.29
CA LYS A 139 2.62 -10.47 14.77
C LYS A 139 2.38 -9.16 14.02
N LEU A 140 2.71 -8.03 14.64
CA LEU A 140 2.48 -6.71 14.05
C LEU A 140 3.29 -6.51 12.77
N THR A 141 4.56 -6.91 12.74
CA THR A 141 5.40 -6.85 11.53
C THR A 141 4.78 -7.65 10.38
N LEU A 142 4.30 -8.87 10.66
CA LEU A 142 3.69 -9.72 9.65
C LEU A 142 2.39 -9.12 9.09
N ASP A 143 1.55 -8.59 9.98
CA ASP A 143 0.26 -8.00 9.61
C ASP A 143 0.46 -6.70 8.82
N ILE A 144 1.38 -5.82 9.26
CA ILE A 144 1.79 -4.62 8.51
C ILE A 144 2.30 -5.01 7.12
N LYS A 145 3.24 -5.94 7.03
CA LYS A 145 3.82 -6.38 5.75
C LYS A 145 2.75 -6.82 4.77
N ARG A 146 1.82 -7.67 5.22
CA ARG A 146 0.74 -8.20 4.38
C ARG A 146 -0.25 -7.12 3.95
N SER A 147 -0.76 -6.33 4.89
CA SER A 147 -1.78 -5.31 4.62
C SER A 147 -1.24 -4.18 3.75
N PHE A 148 -0.03 -3.68 4.02
CA PHE A 148 0.57 -2.63 3.20
C PHE A 148 0.93 -3.12 1.80
N THR A 149 1.46 -4.34 1.67
CA THR A 149 1.78 -4.92 0.35
C THR A 149 0.52 -5.09 -0.48
N ALA A 150 -0.53 -5.68 0.10
CA ALA A 150 -1.81 -5.86 -0.57
C ALA A 150 -2.43 -4.52 -1.00
N THR A 151 -2.43 -3.53 -0.10
CA THR A 151 -3.03 -2.22 -0.36
C THR A 151 -2.28 -1.46 -1.46
N ARG A 152 -0.95 -1.39 -1.36
CA ARG A 152 -0.11 -0.76 -2.39
C ARG A 152 -0.27 -1.46 -3.74
N THR A 153 -0.25 -2.79 -3.76
CA THR A 153 -0.42 -3.58 -4.99
C THR A 153 -1.77 -3.29 -5.64
N PHE A 154 -2.84 -3.20 -4.85
CA PHE A 154 -4.17 -2.92 -5.36
C PHE A 154 -4.25 -1.53 -6.02
N VAL A 155 -3.76 -0.48 -5.35
CA VAL A 155 -3.74 0.88 -5.89
C VAL A 155 -2.88 0.98 -7.16
N GLN A 156 -1.70 0.34 -7.15
CA GLN A 156 -0.83 0.27 -8.31
C GLN A 156 -1.49 -0.48 -9.47
N ALA A 157 -2.15 -1.60 -9.20
CA ALA A 157 -2.84 -2.37 -10.21
C ALA A 157 -3.98 -1.58 -10.84
N LEU A 158 -4.75 -0.79 -10.08
CA LEU A 158 -5.73 0.13 -10.66
C LEU A 158 -5.08 1.19 -11.58
N SER A 159 -3.95 1.75 -11.15
CA SER A 159 -3.20 2.72 -11.96
C SER A 159 -2.69 2.11 -13.28
N VAL A 160 -2.11 0.91 -13.20
CA VAL A 160 -1.66 0.13 -14.37
C VAL A 160 -2.84 -0.27 -15.25
N GLY A 161 -3.96 -0.68 -14.66
CA GLY A 161 -5.19 -1.02 -15.38
C GLY A 161 -5.68 0.16 -16.23
N LYS A 162 -5.69 1.37 -15.68
CA LYS A 162 -5.99 2.61 -16.43
C LYS A 162 -5.04 2.78 -17.63
N ASP A 163 -3.73 2.63 -17.42
CA ASP A 163 -2.73 2.81 -18.49
C ASP A 163 -2.85 1.73 -19.58
N VAL A 164 -3.14 0.50 -19.20
CA VAL A 164 -3.40 -0.61 -20.13
C VAL A 164 -4.65 -0.36 -20.96
N VAL A 165 -5.74 0.09 -20.33
CA VAL A 165 -6.98 0.47 -21.03
C VAL A 165 -6.72 1.65 -21.98
N LYS A 166 -5.94 2.64 -21.55
CA LYS A 166 -5.53 3.75 -22.43
C LYS A 166 -4.73 3.26 -23.63
N ASN A 167 -3.78 2.35 -23.44
CA ASN A 167 -2.95 1.82 -24.53
C ASN A 167 -3.76 0.98 -25.53
N ILE A 168 -4.71 0.15 -25.06
CA ILE A 168 -5.54 -0.64 -25.98
C ILE A 168 -6.47 0.27 -26.81
N MET A 169 -6.92 1.40 -26.26
CA MET A 169 -7.70 2.40 -27.02
C MET A 169 -6.91 3.06 -28.15
N GLU A 170 -5.57 3.09 -28.07
CA GLU A 170 -4.71 3.64 -29.14
C GLU A 170 -4.51 2.64 -30.30
N VAL A 171 -4.93 1.37 -30.13
CA VAL A 171 -4.87 0.35 -31.17
C VAL A 171 -5.96 0.58 -32.21
N GLY A 172 -5.63 1.38 -33.22
CA GLY A 172 -6.52 1.68 -34.33
C GLY A 172 -6.80 0.49 -35.26
N PRO A 173 -7.81 0.61 -36.14
CA PRO A 173 -8.18 -0.42 -37.09
C PRO A 173 -7.10 -0.65 -38.13
N THR A 174 -6.91 -1.92 -38.52
CA THR A 174 -6.01 -2.29 -39.61
C THR A 174 -6.52 -1.74 -40.96
N PRO A 175 -5.66 -1.65 -41.99
CA PRO A 175 -6.11 -1.31 -43.35
C PRO A 175 -7.22 -2.24 -43.87
N GLU A 176 -7.15 -3.54 -43.57
CA GLU A 176 -8.16 -4.54 -43.91
C GLU A 176 -9.50 -4.25 -43.23
N CYS A 177 -9.46 -3.89 -41.94
CA CYS A 177 -10.64 -3.46 -41.20
C CYS A 177 -11.22 -2.17 -41.80
N SER A 178 -10.39 -1.18 -42.09
CA SER A 178 -10.82 0.10 -42.67
C SER A 178 -11.58 -0.09 -43.99
N ARG A 179 -11.07 -0.96 -44.88
CA ARG A 179 -11.77 -1.36 -46.11
C ARG A 179 -13.09 -2.06 -45.83
N SER A 180 -13.12 -2.96 -44.84
CA SER A 180 -14.33 -3.70 -44.48
C SER A 180 -15.41 -2.81 -43.85
N LEU A 181 -15.01 -1.85 -43.02
CA LEU A 181 -15.88 -0.82 -42.44
C LEU A 181 -16.48 0.08 -43.52
N MET A 182 -15.67 0.58 -44.45
CA MET A 182 -16.16 1.37 -45.59
C MET A 182 -17.18 0.57 -46.41
N LYS A 183 -16.85 -0.68 -46.74
CA LYS A 183 -17.71 -1.55 -47.54
C LYS A 183 -19.06 -1.81 -46.86
N MET A 184 -19.03 -2.00 -45.54
CA MET A 184 -20.23 -2.23 -44.75
C MET A 184 -21.08 -0.97 -44.61
N ALA A 185 -20.47 0.19 -44.36
CA ALA A 185 -21.17 1.42 -44.00
C ALA A 185 -21.61 2.26 -45.21
N TYR A 186 -20.76 2.37 -46.25
CA TYR A 186 -20.93 3.40 -47.29
C TYR A 186 -20.96 2.88 -48.74
N CYS A 187 -20.56 1.63 -49.03
CA CYS A 187 -20.79 1.08 -50.38
C CYS A 187 -22.26 1.12 -50.82
N PRO A 188 -23.28 0.87 -49.96
CA PRO A 188 -24.67 1.02 -50.35
C PRO A 188 -24.99 2.43 -50.88
N HIS A 189 -24.41 3.48 -50.30
CA HIS A 189 -24.59 4.85 -50.77
C HIS A 189 -24.00 5.04 -52.18
N CYS A 190 -22.81 4.47 -52.43
CA CYS A 190 -22.18 4.49 -53.76
C CYS A 190 -23.00 3.73 -54.82
N HIS A 191 -23.80 2.74 -54.41
CA HIS A 191 -24.68 1.97 -55.29
C HIS A 191 -26.11 2.54 -55.40
N GLY A 192 -26.37 3.73 -54.85
CA GLY A 192 -27.69 4.37 -54.92
C GLY A 192 -28.73 3.79 -53.93
N LEU A 193 -28.26 3.12 -52.87
CA LEU A 193 -29.07 2.52 -51.81
C LEU A 193 -28.73 3.13 -50.44
N PRO A 194 -28.99 4.43 -50.21
CA PRO A 194 -28.55 5.14 -49.00
C PRO A 194 -29.22 4.63 -47.72
N ASP A 195 -30.47 4.16 -47.79
CA ASP A 195 -31.22 3.70 -46.62
C ASP A 195 -30.95 2.22 -46.25
N LEU A 196 -30.18 1.51 -47.08
CA LEU A 196 -29.88 0.10 -46.85
C LEU A 196 -28.85 -0.06 -45.73
N LYS A 197 -29.29 -0.61 -44.60
CA LYS A 197 -28.43 -0.92 -43.44
C LYS A 197 -27.75 -2.29 -43.59
N PRO A 198 -26.55 -2.47 -43.03
CA PRO A 198 -25.90 -3.78 -43.01
C PRO A 198 -26.70 -4.77 -42.14
N CYS A 199 -26.80 -6.01 -42.60
CA CYS A 199 -27.41 -7.10 -41.82
C CYS A 199 -26.63 -7.31 -40.51
N SER A 200 -27.32 -7.64 -39.41
CA SER A 200 -26.68 -7.87 -38.11
C SER A 200 -25.50 -8.87 -38.15
N PRO A 201 -25.62 -10.06 -38.79
CA PRO A 201 -24.50 -11.00 -38.89
C PRO A 201 -23.30 -10.44 -39.69
N TYR A 202 -23.57 -9.63 -40.72
CA TYR A 202 -22.51 -9.00 -41.51
C TYR A 202 -21.78 -7.95 -40.68
N CYS A 203 -22.53 -7.12 -39.94
CA CYS A 203 -21.98 -6.13 -39.04
C CYS A 203 -21.08 -6.75 -37.96
N LEU A 204 -21.59 -7.76 -37.26
CA LEU A 204 -20.83 -8.47 -36.23
C LEU A 204 -19.55 -9.10 -36.79
N ASN A 205 -19.59 -9.69 -37.98
CA ASN A 205 -18.40 -10.26 -38.60
C ASN A 205 -17.34 -9.19 -38.93
N VAL A 206 -17.76 -8.02 -39.43
CA VAL A 206 -16.82 -6.92 -39.69
C VAL A 206 -16.23 -6.40 -38.39
N LEU A 207 -17.05 -6.16 -37.36
CA LEU A 207 -16.60 -5.66 -36.06
C LEU A 207 -15.67 -6.65 -35.35
N ASN A 208 -15.97 -7.95 -35.34
CA ASN A 208 -15.11 -8.96 -34.74
C ASN A 208 -13.72 -9.00 -35.38
N ASN A 209 -13.65 -8.90 -36.72
CA ASN A 209 -12.37 -8.84 -37.43
C ASN A 209 -11.60 -7.55 -37.11
N CYS A 210 -12.30 -6.42 -36.99
CA CYS A 210 -11.71 -5.14 -36.59
C CYS A 210 -11.19 -5.14 -35.14
N LEU A 211 -11.89 -5.83 -34.24
CA LEU A 211 -11.58 -5.91 -32.82
C LEU A 211 -10.70 -7.11 -32.45
N ASN A 212 -10.16 -7.84 -33.43
CA ASN A 212 -9.42 -9.09 -33.17
C ASN A 212 -8.29 -8.91 -32.12
N ASN A 213 -7.54 -7.81 -32.18
CA ASN A 213 -6.49 -7.51 -31.20
C ASN A 213 -7.07 -7.27 -29.78
N HIS A 214 -8.21 -6.59 -29.69
CA HIS A 214 -8.90 -6.32 -28.43
C HIS A 214 -9.47 -7.61 -27.82
N ILE A 215 -10.06 -8.46 -28.66
CA ILE A 215 -10.61 -9.77 -28.25
C ILE A 215 -9.47 -10.67 -27.74
N SER A 216 -8.34 -10.70 -28.45
CA SER A 216 -7.17 -11.47 -28.02
C SER A 216 -6.63 -11.02 -26.66
N PHE A 217 -6.69 -9.71 -26.37
CA PHE A 217 -6.32 -9.15 -25.08
C PHE A 217 -7.35 -9.45 -23.96
N GLY A 218 -8.61 -9.67 -24.33
CA GLY A 218 -9.71 -9.85 -23.38
C GLY A 218 -9.48 -10.96 -22.33
N ASN A 219 -8.81 -12.06 -22.69
CA ASN A 219 -8.52 -13.15 -21.74
C ASN A 219 -7.56 -12.71 -20.63
N GLU A 220 -6.48 -11.98 -20.99
CA GLU A 220 -5.52 -11.45 -20.02
C GLU A 220 -6.16 -10.39 -19.13
N TRP A 221 -7.04 -9.56 -19.70
CA TRP A 221 -7.82 -8.59 -18.94
C TRP A 221 -8.73 -9.24 -17.92
N ILE A 222 -9.46 -10.30 -18.30
CA ILE A 222 -10.32 -11.05 -17.36
C ILE A 222 -9.48 -11.64 -16.22
N SER A 223 -8.34 -12.26 -16.53
CA SER A 223 -7.44 -12.82 -15.50
C SER A 223 -6.91 -11.75 -14.54
N PHE A 224 -6.59 -10.56 -15.05
CA PHE A 224 -6.21 -9.41 -14.26
C PHE A 224 -7.34 -8.94 -13.33
N ILE A 225 -8.58 -8.84 -13.83
CA ILE A 225 -9.75 -8.48 -13.02
C ILE A 225 -10.02 -9.53 -11.93
N ASP A 226 -9.95 -10.81 -12.25
CA ASP A 226 -10.12 -11.90 -11.27
C ASP A 226 -9.06 -11.82 -10.16
N SER A 227 -7.82 -11.50 -10.52
CA SER A 227 -6.73 -11.29 -9.57
C SER A 227 -6.98 -10.08 -8.67
N LEU A 228 -7.50 -8.98 -9.22
CA LEU A 228 -7.90 -7.80 -8.46
C LEU A 228 -9.03 -8.12 -7.47
N ILE A 229 -10.07 -8.85 -7.91
CA ILE A 229 -11.20 -9.25 -7.05
C ILE A 229 -10.71 -10.13 -5.89
N ASN A 230 -9.81 -11.07 -6.16
CA ASN A 230 -9.19 -11.90 -5.13
C ASN A 230 -8.40 -11.05 -4.11
N LEU A 231 -7.69 -10.02 -4.57
CA LEU A 231 -6.96 -9.10 -3.71
C LEU A 231 -7.91 -8.26 -2.84
N VAL A 232 -9.00 -7.74 -3.41
CA VAL A 232 -10.05 -7.03 -2.66
C VAL A 232 -10.63 -7.90 -1.56
N SER A 233 -10.96 -9.17 -1.85
CA SER A 233 -11.45 -10.11 -0.84
C SER A 233 -10.48 -10.28 0.32
N ARG A 234 -9.16 -10.20 0.07
CA ARG A 234 -8.15 -10.23 1.14
C ARG A 234 -8.10 -8.91 1.91
N LEU A 235 -8.21 -7.78 1.23
CA LEU A 235 -8.24 -6.44 1.85
C LEU A 235 -9.49 -6.22 2.70
N GLU A 236 -10.62 -6.82 2.36
CA GLU A 236 -11.83 -6.77 3.20
C GLU A 236 -11.69 -7.63 4.47
N ASN A 237 -10.85 -8.65 4.43
CA ASN A 237 -10.75 -9.67 5.47
C ASN A 237 -9.34 -9.72 6.10
N SER A 238 -8.50 -10.66 5.65
CA SER A 238 -7.24 -11.02 6.32
C SER A 238 -6.16 -9.94 6.28
N TYR A 239 -6.21 -9.03 5.30
CA TYR A 239 -5.23 -7.97 5.06
C TYR A 239 -5.89 -6.59 5.17
N ASN A 240 -6.96 -6.48 5.93
CA ASN A 240 -7.66 -5.23 6.17
C ASN A 240 -6.73 -4.24 6.86
N ILE A 241 -6.46 -3.12 6.19
CA ILE A 241 -5.50 -2.13 6.66
C ILE A 241 -6.03 -1.34 7.86
N GLU A 242 -7.33 -1.01 7.89
CA GLU A 242 -7.95 -0.27 9.00
C GLU A 242 -7.81 -1.07 10.30
N SER A 243 -8.03 -2.39 10.22
CA SER A 243 -7.86 -3.32 11.34
C SER A 243 -6.43 -3.38 11.89
N ILE A 244 -5.43 -2.91 11.14
CA ILE A 244 -4.03 -2.82 11.57
C ILE A 244 -3.66 -1.40 12.02
N LEU A 245 -4.03 -0.38 11.24
CA LEU A 245 -3.63 1.01 11.49
C LEU A 245 -4.47 1.71 12.57
N GLU A 246 -5.75 1.37 12.73
CA GLU A 246 -6.58 1.97 13.76
C GLU A 246 -6.14 1.57 15.18
N PRO A 247 -5.88 0.28 15.49
CA PRO A 247 -5.43 -0.12 16.83
C PRO A 247 -3.89 -0.17 16.96
N ILE A 248 -3.12 0.41 16.04
CA ILE A 248 -1.65 0.31 16.06
C ILE A 248 -1.05 0.91 17.34
N ASP A 249 -1.68 1.96 17.84
CA ASP A 249 -1.34 2.62 19.09
C ASP A 249 -1.55 1.69 20.29
N ILE A 250 -2.70 1.03 20.36
CA ILE A 250 -3.02 0.03 21.39
C ILE A 250 -2.04 -1.13 21.32
N LYS A 251 -1.70 -1.62 20.12
CA LYS A 251 -0.76 -2.74 19.95
C LYS A 251 0.65 -2.40 20.38
N ILE A 252 1.14 -1.22 20.04
CA ILE A 252 2.46 -0.77 20.50
C ILE A 252 2.44 -0.47 22.00
N SER A 253 1.34 0.04 22.54
CA SER A 253 1.13 0.20 23.98
C SER A 253 1.15 -1.15 24.71
N GLU A 254 0.53 -2.19 24.15
CA GLU A 254 0.58 -3.58 24.65
C GLU A 254 2.02 -4.11 24.71
N ALA A 255 2.83 -3.90 23.65
CA ALA A 255 4.25 -4.23 23.67
C ALA A 255 4.98 -3.51 24.81
N VAL A 256 4.73 -2.21 24.98
CA VAL A 256 5.31 -1.39 26.04
C VAL A 256 4.93 -1.92 27.43
N MET A 257 3.66 -2.29 27.64
CA MET A 257 3.18 -2.91 28.89
C MET A 257 3.86 -4.25 29.16
N ASN A 258 3.96 -5.13 28.15
CA ASN A 258 4.65 -6.43 28.28
C ASN A 258 6.09 -6.27 28.77
N PHE A 259 6.80 -5.25 28.26
CA PHE A 259 8.15 -4.93 28.73
C PHE A 259 8.16 -4.45 30.17
N GLN A 260 7.21 -3.61 30.57
CA GLN A 260 7.17 -3.03 31.92
C GLN A 260 6.93 -4.09 32.99
N GLU A 261 6.00 -5.01 32.74
CA GLU A 261 5.71 -6.13 33.66
C GLU A 261 6.93 -7.04 33.85
N ASN A 262 7.69 -7.28 32.78
CA ASN A 262 8.83 -8.20 32.78
C ASN A 262 10.19 -7.51 32.94
N GLY A 263 10.22 -6.18 32.98
CA GLY A 263 11.43 -5.38 32.75
C GLY A 263 12.53 -5.62 33.78
N VAL A 264 12.14 -5.84 35.06
CA VAL A 264 13.09 -6.15 36.14
C VAL A 264 13.73 -7.53 35.92
N LEU A 265 12.95 -8.52 35.48
CA LEU A 265 13.44 -9.86 35.18
C LEU A 265 14.36 -9.85 33.95
N ILE A 266 13.96 -9.14 32.90
CA ILE A 266 14.75 -8.95 31.67
C ILE A 266 16.08 -8.28 32.02
N SER A 267 16.06 -7.23 32.84
CA SER A 267 17.28 -6.52 33.25
C SER A 267 18.24 -7.43 34.01
N LYS A 268 17.74 -8.28 34.92
CA LYS A 268 18.57 -9.27 35.62
C LYS A 268 19.22 -10.27 34.66
N LYS A 269 18.47 -10.80 33.70
CA LYS A 269 19.00 -11.73 32.68
C LYS A 269 20.05 -11.05 31.80
N LEU A 270 19.81 -9.82 31.38
CA LEU A 270 20.76 -9.03 30.60
C LEU A 270 22.03 -8.69 31.37
N PHE A 271 21.94 -8.37 32.66
CA PHE A 271 23.14 -8.14 33.49
C PHE A 271 23.99 -9.40 33.63
N HIS A 272 23.37 -10.57 33.58
CA HIS A 272 24.10 -11.83 33.58
C HIS A 272 24.77 -12.10 32.23
N LYS A 273 24.07 -11.85 31.11
CA LYS A 273 24.57 -12.13 29.76
C LYS A 273 25.54 -11.08 29.21
N CYS A 274 25.19 -9.80 29.33
CA CYS A 274 25.97 -8.66 28.82
C CYS A 274 26.97 -8.10 29.85
N GLY A 275 26.93 -8.59 31.09
CA GLY A 275 27.75 -8.12 32.20
C GLY A 275 27.06 -7.05 33.06
N LYS A 276 27.58 -6.81 34.26
CA LYS A 276 26.99 -5.83 35.17
C LYS A 276 27.40 -4.40 34.76
N PRO A 277 26.45 -3.51 34.41
CA PRO A 277 26.77 -2.16 33.97
C PRO A 277 27.29 -1.29 35.12
N ARG A 278 28.03 -0.22 34.77
CA ARG A 278 28.57 0.72 35.75
C ARG A 278 27.47 1.65 36.27
N LEU A 279 27.45 1.88 37.59
CA LEU A 279 26.58 2.89 38.19
C LEU A 279 26.96 4.28 37.67
N GLY A 280 25.96 5.08 37.30
CA GLY A 280 26.16 6.50 36.99
C GLY A 280 26.58 7.26 38.25
N LYS A 281 27.45 8.28 38.11
CA LYS A 281 27.65 9.25 39.20
C LYS A 281 26.31 9.95 39.45
N ARG A 282 25.83 9.96 40.71
CA ARG A 282 24.62 10.69 41.12
C ARG A 282 24.80 12.18 40.78
N ASP A 283 23.94 12.72 39.92
CA ASP A 283 23.74 14.17 39.86
C ASP A 283 22.96 14.58 41.11
N VAL A 284 23.56 15.44 41.94
CA VAL A 284 23.06 15.87 43.25
C VAL A 284 21.77 16.72 43.16
N ASN A 285 21.27 17.01 41.95
CA ASN A 285 20.07 17.80 41.70
C ASN A 285 18.89 17.04 41.07
N GLY A 286 18.98 15.72 40.87
CA GLY A 286 17.88 14.93 40.32
C GLY A 286 16.97 14.39 41.41
N GLN A 287 15.71 14.82 41.44
CA GLN A 287 14.67 14.19 42.27
C GLN A 287 14.71 12.67 42.10
N GLU A 288 14.75 11.96 43.21
CA GLU A 288 14.66 10.51 43.28
C GLU A 288 13.31 10.08 42.65
N ILE A 289 13.36 9.58 41.41
CA ILE A 289 12.17 9.00 40.78
C ILE A 289 12.00 7.63 41.42
N THR A 290 11.17 7.58 42.46
CA THR A 290 10.71 6.34 43.07
C THR A 290 10.05 5.46 42.00
N LEU A 291 10.36 4.16 42.01
CA LEU A 291 9.78 3.15 41.11
C LEU A 291 8.24 3.15 41.08
N GLU A 292 7.60 3.66 42.14
CA GLU A 292 6.14 3.86 42.20
C GLU A 292 5.62 4.98 41.28
N LYS A 293 6.49 5.91 40.84
CA LYS A 293 6.21 6.93 39.84
C LYS A 293 6.50 6.48 38.40
N LEU A 294 7.05 5.28 38.22
CA LEU A 294 7.17 4.60 36.93
C LEU A 294 5.98 3.64 36.70
N LYS A 295 4.81 3.96 37.25
CA LYS A 295 3.55 3.45 36.69
C LYS A 295 3.37 4.16 35.35
N PHE A 296 3.88 3.52 34.32
CA PHE A 296 3.65 3.88 32.93
C PHE A 296 2.19 3.65 32.53
#